data_AF-A0A955EK41-F1
#
_entry.id   AF-A0A955EK41-F1
#
_cell.length_a   1.000
_cell.length_b   1.000
_cell.length_c   1.000
_cell.angle_alpha   90.00
_cell.angle_beta   90.00
_cell.angle_gamma   90.00
#
_symmetry.space_group_name_H-M   'P 1'
#
loop_
_entity.id
_entity.type
_entity.pdbx_description
1 polymer ?
#
loop_
_entity_poly.entity_id
_entity_poly.type
_entity_poly.pdbx_seq_one_letter_code
_entity_poly.pdbx_strand_id
1 'polypeptide(L)'
;VVLGYNDLGMHCMNEDYADLMILPPYNTLRTQILERRDSPEFITGDHTVTYSVPTQHDAADRTIFWSYVADLLGVALPTDVGLTGNALTGQMHRVSGKRYWEASGIPVTPFDDFGRLNTYPLARVDVVGQAGAATTATVIPVSGELNCNLCHQAAGISVGMDILQDHDRLHGTDLQNNRPVLCASCHADPALGAPGVPGVSALSHAIHGAHADRVGELGLDNECYSCHPGLRTQCQRDVHFLAGIDCNACHGGMADVGNPARTPWVQEPRCGDCHVRPGFEFEQPDTLYKDSVGHRGVSCFTCHGSPHAIGPAAAETDNLQPIRLQGHEGVINECSVCHSRQPEHPFFHRVGEDD
;
A
#
# COMPACT_ATOMS: atom_id res chain seq x y z
N VAL A 1 -8.96 -22.35 2.20
CA VAL A 1 -8.00 -21.57 1.38
C VAL A 1 -7.78 -20.23 2.05
N VAL A 2 -6.54 -19.77 2.07
CA VAL A 2 -6.11 -18.51 2.70
C VAL A 2 -5.49 -17.65 1.61
N LEU A 3 -5.97 -16.43 1.44
CA LEU A 3 -5.52 -15.49 0.42
C LEU A 3 -5.16 -14.17 1.09
N GLY A 4 -3.88 -13.84 1.07
CA GLY A 4 -3.34 -12.61 1.66
C GLY A 4 -3.10 -11.54 0.59
N TYR A 5 -3.13 -10.28 1.01
CA TYR A 5 -2.81 -9.12 0.17
C TYR A 5 -2.46 -7.90 1.03
N ASN A 6 -1.66 -6.99 0.47
CA ASN A 6 -1.48 -5.63 0.99
C ASN A 6 -2.56 -4.69 0.42
N ASP A 7 -2.95 -3.64 1.16
CA ASP A 7 -4.04 -2.75 0.77
C ASP A 7 -3.68 -1.63 -0.22
N LEU A 8 -2.38 -1.34 -0.43
CA LEU A 8 -1.91 -0.23 -1.27
C LEU A 8 -1.07 -0.67 -2.48
N GLY A 9 -0.44 -1.84 -2.40
CA GLY A 9 0.51 -2.35 -3.41
C GLY A 9 1.93 -1.82 -3.30
N MET A 10 2.11 -0.72 -2.58
CA MET A 10 3.38 -0.19 -2.12
C MET A 10 3.11 0.79 -0.99
N HIS A 11 3.69 0.57 0.20
CA HIS A 11 3.74 1.60 1.24
C HIS A 11 5.02 2.42 1.09
N CYS A 12 4.93 3.74 1.26
CA CYS A 12 6.10 4.61 1.26
C CYS A 12 6.42 5.05 2.69
N MET A 13 7.71 5.11 3.02
CA MET A 13 8.19 5.66 4.29
C MET A 13 9.36 6.62 4.04
N ASN A 14 9.68 7.47 5.00
CA ASN A 14 10.91 8.26 4.91
C ASN A 14 12.16 7.38 5.11
N GLU A 15 13.25 7.68 4.39
CA GLU A 15 14.57 7.06 4.64
C GLU A 15 15.17 7.52 5.99
N ASP A 16 14.90 8.77 6.39
CA ASP A 16 15.38 9.40 7.62
C ASP A 16 14.28 10.29 8.24
N TYR A 17 14.33 10.48 9.56
CA TYR A 17 13.29 11.18 10.35
C TYR A 17 13.83 12.38 11.15
N ALA A 18 15.13 12.69 11.05
CA ALA A 18 15.75 13.73 11.86
C ALA A 18 15.32 15.16 11.45
N ASP A 19 15.04 15.37 10.17
CA ASP A 19 14.63 16.67 9.65
C ASP A 19 13.12 16.80 9.51
N LEU A 20 12.50 15.86 8.79
CA LEU A 20 11.09 15.90 8.48
C LEU A 20 10.52 14.49 8.30
N MET A 21 9.20 14.38 8.41
CA MET A 21 8.45 13.16 8.10
C MET A 21 7.29 13.45 7.16
N ILE A 22 7.22 12.65 6.07
CA ILE A 22 6.08 12.57 5.16
C ILE A 22 5.22 11.37 5.57
N LEU A 23 5.81 10.17 5.63
CA LEU A 23 5.12 8.94 6.05
C LEU A 23 6.00 8.10 6.99
N PRO A 24 5.41 7.49 8.04
CA PRO A 24 6.10 6.58 8.94
C PRO A 24 6.30 5.18 8.32
N PRO A 25 7.13 4.31 8.93
CA PRO A 25 7.11 2.90 8.64
C PRO A 25 5.72 2.34 8.99
N TYR A 26 5.04 1.77 8.01
CA TYR A 26 3.68 1.25 8.17
C TYR A 26 3.39 0.23 7.08
N ASN A 27 2.49 -0.70 7.36
CA ASN A 27 1.91 -1.57 6.35
C ASN A 27 0.61 -2.17 6.86
N THR A 28 -0.31 -2.45 5.94
CA THR A 28 -1.54 -3.17 6.25
C THR A 28 -1.59 -4.47 5.48
N LEU A 29 -1.67 -5.57 6.22
CA LEU A 29 -1.84 -6.90 5.70
C LEU A 29 -3.29 -7.34 5.93
N ARG A 30 -3.96 -7.79 4.86
CA ARG A 30 -5.32 -8.33 4.89
C ARG A 30 -5.35 -9.75 4.37
N THR A 31 -6.30 -10.54 4.87
CA THR A 31 -6.48 -11.93 4.46
C THR A 31 -7.95 -12.32 4.38
N GLN A 32 -8.39 -12.92 3.27
CA GLN A 32 -9.65 -13.66 3.20
C GLN A 32 -9.43 -15.15 3.38
N ILE A 33 -10.33 -15.78 4.14
CA ILE A 33 -10.28 -17.20 4.47
C ILE A 33 -11.60 -17.83 4.06
N LEU A 34 -11.54 -18.79 3.15
CA LEU A 34 -12.69 -19.54 2.66
C LEU A 34 -12.55 -21.02 2.97
N GLU A 35 -13.61 -21.66 3.44
CA GLU A 35 -13.70 -23.11 3.47
C GLU A 35 -13.84 -23.64 2.04
N ARG A 36 -12.96 -24.57 1.66
CA ARG A 36 -13.00 -25.16 0.32
C ARG A 36 -14.05 -26.26 0.28
N ARG A 37 -15.15 -26.00 -0.43
CA ARG A 37 -16.29 -26.92 -0.62
C ARG A 37 -17.02 -26.60 -1.91
N ASP A 38 -18.10 -27.32 -2.25
CA ASP A 38 -18.77 -27.14 -3.55
C ASP A 38 -19.34 -25.70 -3.69
N SER A 39 -19.88 -25.17 -2.59
CA SER A 39 -20.23 -23.75 -2.42
C SER A 39 -19.37 -23.14 -1.30
N PRO A 40 -18.26 -22.44 -1.61
CA PRO A 40 -17.33 -21.89 -0.63
C PRO A 40 -18.01 -20.93 0.34
N GLU A 41 -17.61 -21.00 1.61
CA GLU A 41 -18.11 -20.13 2.66
C GLU A 41 -16.96 -19.37 3.31
N PHE A 42 -17.21 -18.11 3.64
CA PHE A 42 -16.25 -17.33 4.42
C PHE A 42 -16.19 -17.86 5.83
N ILE A 43 -14.98 -18.06 6.33
CA ILE A 43 -14.77 -18.48 7.70
C ILE A 43 -15.12 -17.32 8.66
N THR A 44 -16.08 -17.55 9.57
CA THR A 44 -16.53 -16.57 10.58
C THR A 44 -16.40 -17.04 12.02
N GLY A 45 -15.98 -18.30 12.25
CA GLY A 45 -15.82 -18.88 13.60
C GLY A 45 -14.44 -18.60 14.23
N ASP A 46 -14.20 -19.18 15.41
CA ASP A 46 -12.96 -19.03 16.18
C ASP A 46 -11.77 -19.65 15.43
N HIS A 47 -10.93 -18.77 14.85
CA HIS A 47 -9.69 -19.14 14.20
C HIS A 47 -8.58 -18.26 14.78
N THR A 48 -7.42 -18.87 15.01
CA THR A 48 -6.21 -18.11 15.27
C THR A 48 -5.56 -17.80 13.95
N VAL A 49 -5.52 -16.51 13.60
CA VAL A 49 -4.86 -16.01 12.39
C VAL A 49 -3.63 -15.22 12.84
N THR A 50 -2.45 -15.69 12.45
CA THR A 50 -1.18 -15.04 12.78
C THR A 50 -0.44 -14.65 11.51
N TYR A 51 0.38 -13.60 11.59
CA TYR A 51 1.28 -13.22 10.52
C TYR A 51 2.71 -13.08 11.03
N SER A 52 3.68 -13.20 10.11
CA SER A 52 5.08 -12.84 10.34
C SER A 52 5.71 -12.31 9.05
N VAL A 53 6.75 -11.48 9.18
CA VAL A 53 7.62 -11.04 8.08
C VAL A 53 8.97 -11.76 8.24
N PRO A 54 9.17 -12.96 7.63
CA PRO A 54 10.24 -13.86 8.05
C PRO A 54 11.68 -13.35 7.81
N THR A 55 11.84 -12.31 6.99
CA THR A 55 13.15 -11.73 6.66
C THR A 55 13.49 -10.49 7.49
N GLN A 56 12.62 -10.12 8.44
CA GLN A 56 12.80 -8.96 9.32
C GLN A 56 12.43 -9.34 10.75
N HIS A 57 13.35 -9.13 11.68
CA HIS A 57 13.12 -9.35 13.12
C HIS A 57 13.17 -8.05 13.93
N ASP A 58 14.06 -7.13 13.53
CA ASP A 58 14.28 -5.85 14.23
C ASP A 58 14.23 -4.70 13.20
N ALA A 59 13.12 -3.97 13.16
CA ALA A 59 12.94 -2.84 12.26
C ALA A 59 13.67 -1.58 12.76
N ALA A 60 13.84 -1.43 14.07
CA ALA A 60 14.56 -0.31 14.69
C ALA A 60 16.04 -0.25 14.34
N ASP A 61 16.64 -1.38 13.95
CA ASP A 61 18.01 -1.42 13.42
C ASP A 61 18.11 -0.88 11.98
N ARG A 62 16.97 -0.65 11.31
CA ARG A 62 16.88 -0.24 9.91
C ARG A 62 16.39 1.18 9.71
N THR A 63 15.92 1.85 10.76
CA THR A 63 15.46 3.23 10.71
C THR A 63 15.49 3.89 12.08
N ILE A 64 15.71 5.20 12.10
CA ILE A 64 15.71 6.01 13.33
C ILE A 64 14.30 6.45 13.78
N PHE A 65 13.22 5.97 13.14
CA PHE A 65 11.83 6.40 13.40
C PHE A 65 11.46 6.42 14.89
N TRP A 66 11.78 5.36 15.65
CA TRP A 66 11.43 5.28 17.08
C TRP A 66 12.13 6.32 17.95
N SER A 67 13.26 6.89 17.49
CA SER A 67 13.91 8.01 18.20
C SER A 67 13.17 9.32 18.04
N TYR A 68 12.35 9.48 17.00
CA TYR A 68 11.69 10.74 16.63
C TYR A 68 10.16 10.69 16.73
N VAL A 69 9.56 9.50 16.90
CA VAL A 69 8.10 9.33 16.90
C VAL A 69 7.38 10.19 17.95
N ALA A 70 7.99 10.39 19.12
CA ALA A 70 7.41 11.22 20.17
C ALA A 70 7.32 12.70 19.75
N ASP A 71 8.36 13.22 19.11
CA ASP A 71 8.42 14.61 18.65
C ASP A 71 7.56 14.81 17.39
N LEU A 72 7.54 13.82 16.49
CA LEU A 72 6.81 13.89 15.21
C LEU A 72 5.31 13.67 15.35
N LEU A 73 4.88 12.69 16.17
CA LEU A 73 3.49 12.23 16.26
C LEU A 73 2.89 12.38 17.65
N GLY A 74 3.65 12.83 18.66
CA GLY A 74 3.15 12.99 20.02
C GLY A 74 2.81 11.69 20.73
N VAL A 75 3.30 10.55 20.22
CA VAL A 75 3.02 9.21 20.77
C VAL A 75 4.30 8.53 21.24
N ALA A 76 4.20 7.82 22.36
CA ALA A 76 5.26 6.93 22.82
C ALA A 76 4.99 5.52 22.27
N LEU A 77 5.91 5.00 21.46
CA LEU A 77 5.85 3.63 20.95
C LEU A 77 6.98 2.79 21.56
N PRO A 78 6.72 1.53 21.94
CA PRO A 78 7.79 0.57 22.14
C PRO A 78 8.60 0.40 20.84
N THR A 79 9.91 0.14 20.98
CA THR A 79 10.78 -0.24 19.86
C THR A 79 10.19 -1.44 19.11
N ASP A 80 10.30 -1.45 17.78
CA ASP A 80 9.79 -2.49 16.87
C ASP A 80 8.27 -2.69 16.86
N VAL A 81 7.53 -1.82 17.55
CA VAL A 81 6.07 -1.79 17.52
C VAL A 81 5.63 -0.60 16.67
N GLY A 82 4.75 -0.87 15.70
CA GLY A 82 4.19 0.16 14.83
C GLY A 82 2.99 0.88 15.43
N LEU A 83 2.47 1.86 14.70
CA LEU A 83 1.53 2.87 15.21
C LEU A 83 0.20 2.33 15.73
N THR A 84 -0.18 1.11 15.35
CA THR A 84 -1.42 0.45 15.77
C THR A 84 -1.18 -0.65 16.82
N GLY A 85 0.06 -0.77 17.32
CA GLY A 85 0.46 -1.77 18.32
C GLY A 85 0.94 -3.11 17.74
N ASN A 86 0.97 -3.24 16.42
CA ASN A 86 1.44 -4.44 15.73
C ASN A 86 2.97 -4.41 15.52
N ALA A 87 3.63 -5.57 15.68
CA ALA A 87 5.05 -5.76 15.39
C ALA A 87 5.25 -6.53 14.06
N LEU A 88 6.47 -6.95 13.73
CA LEU A 88 6.77 -7.76 12.53
C LEU A 88 6.19 -9.19 12.58
N THR A 89 5.74 -9.62 13.76
CA THR A 89 4.96 -10.85 13.96
C THR A 89 3.81 -10.54 14.91
N GLY A 90 2.64 -11.11 14.66
CA GLY A 90 1.46 -10.83 15.49
C GLY A 90 0.23 -11.66 15.12
N GLN A 91 -0.88 -11.33 15.78
CA GLN A 91 -2.19 -11.87 15.45
C GLN A 91 -2.93 -10.88 14.53
N MET A 92 -3.65 -11.41 13.54
CA MET A 92 -4.61 -10.63 12.76
C MET A 92 -5.96 -10.67 13.49
N HIS A 93 -6.77 -9.64 13.31
CA HIS A 93 -8.12 -9.59 13.86
C HIS A 93 -9.17 -9.48 12.75
N ARG A 94 -10.38 -9.99 13.00
CA ARG A 94 -11.47 -9.89 12.05
C ARG A 94 -12.01 -8.46 12.05
N VAL A 95 -12.08 -7.83 10.89
CA VAL A 95 -12.60 -6.46 10.78
C VAL A 95 -14.13 -6.48 10.83
N SER A 96 -14.71 -5.64 11.70
CA SER A 96 -16.16 -5.57 11.90
C SER A 96 -16.89 -5.21 10.59
N GLY A 97 -17.96 -5.94 10.28
CA GLY A 97 -18.74 -5.75 9.05
C GLY A 97 -18.03 -6.18 7.75
N LYS A 98 -16.78 -6.68 7.82
CA LYS A 98 -16.01 -7.12 6.66
C LYS A 98 -15.79 -8.63 6.68
N ARG A 99 -15.38 -9.19 5.53
CA ARG A 99 -15.12 -10.63 5.32
C ARG A 99 -13.62 -10.95 5.25
N TYR A 100 -12.79 -10.13 5.89
CA TYR A 100 -11.34 -10.33 5.96
C TYR A 100 -10.80 -10.09 7.37
N TRP A 101 -9.61 -10.62 7.60
CA TRP A 101 -8.78 -10.38 8.76
C TRP A 101 -7.73 -9.32 8.41
N GLU A 102 -7.32 -8.52 9.38
CA GLU A 102 -6.35 -7.44 9.17
C GLU A 102 -5.31 -7.38 10.30
N ALA A 103 -4.10 -7.01 9.92
CA ALA A 103 -3.09 -6.44 10.80
C ALA A 103 -2.57 -5.18 10.11
N SER A 104 -2.92 -4.02 10.65
CA SER A 104 -2.50 -2.71 10.16
C SER A 104 -1.30 -2.20 10.95
N GLY A 105 -0.60 -1.18 10.46
CA GLY A 105 0.52 -0.54 11.16
C GLY A 105 1.68 -1.46 11.50
N ILE A 106 1.94 -2.45 10.66
CA ILE A 106 3.12 -3.29 10.77
C ILE A 106 4.34 -2.45 10.34
N PRO A 107 5.39 -2.30 11.18
CA PRO A 107 6.51 -1.39 10.89
C PRO A 107 7.56 -2.06 9.97
N VAL A 108 7.13 -2.51 8.78
CA VAL A 108 8.03 -3.11 7.79
C VAL A 108 8.97 -2.04 7.23
N THR A 109 10.24 -2.40 7.00
CA THR A 109 11.24 -1.52 6.38
C THR A 109 11.72 -2.09 5.04
N PRO A 110 12.34 -1.31 4.14
CA PRO A 110 12.81 -1.83 2.86
C PRO A 110 14.11 -2.64 2.98
N PHE A 111 14.54 -3.03 4.18
CA PHE A 111 15.76 -3.79 4.41
C PHE A 111 15.47 -5.09 5.17
N ASP A 112 16.18 -6.15 4.82
CA ASP A 112 16.16 -7.39 5.58
C ASP A 112 17.14 -7.38 6.76
N ASP A 113 17.18 -8.46 7.54
CA ASP A 113 18.07 -8.61 8.70
C ASP A 113 19.57 -8.52 8.37
N PHE A 114 19.94 -8.71 7.09
CA PHE A 114 21.32 -8.57 6.63
C PHE A 114 21.60 -7.18 6.05
N GLY A 115 20.66 -6.25 6.14
CA GLY A 115 20.74 -4.90 5.59
C GLY A 115 20.63 -4.87 4.06
N ARG A 116 20.15 -5.94 3.42
CA ARG A 116 19.96 -5.97 1.97
C ARG A 116 18.64 -5.31 1.63
N LEU A 117 18.64 -4.48 0.59
CA LEU A 117 17.42 -3.87 0.06
C LEU A 117 16.46 -4.97 -0.41
N ASN A 118 15.26 -4.96 0.14
CA ASN A 118 14.14 -5.82 -0.23
C ASN A 118 12.85 -5.02 -0.08
N THR A 119 12.41 -4.40 -1.17
CA THR A 119 11.19 -3.56 -1.21
C THR A 119 9.90 -4.38 -1.38
N TYR A 120 10.03 -5.68 -1.62
CA TYR A 120 8.92 -6.62 -1.78
C TYR A 120 9.04 -7.83 -0.84
N PRO A 121 9.21 -7.61 0.48
CA PRO A 121 9.31 -8.72 1.41
C PRO A 121 8.00 -9.51 1.42
N LEU A 122 8.08 -10.79 1.81
CA LEU A 122 6.92 -11.65 1.94
C LEU A 122 6.44 -11.65 3.40
N ALA A 123 5.17 -11.36 3.62
CA ALA A 123 4.48 -11.72 4.84
C ALA A 123 3.95 -13.15 4.71
N ARG A 124 4.16 -13.97 5.74
CA ARG A 124 3.52 -15.26 5.89
C ARG A 124 2.29 -15.09 6.78
N VAL A 125 1.17 -15.70 6.38
CA VAL A 125 -0.05 -15.77 7.17
C VAL A 125 -0.38 -17.23 7.45
N ASP A 126 -0.51 -17.57 8.73
CA ASP A 126 -0.91 -18.89 9.20
C ASP A 126 -2.29 -18.82 9.84
N VAL A 127 -3.13 -19.78 9.50
CA VAL A 127 -4.49 -19.93 10.03
C VAL A 127 -4.57 -21.30 10.69
N VAL A 128 -4.97 -21.32 11.95
CA VAL A 128 -5.27 -22.55 12.70
C VAL A 128 -6.69 -22.46 13.25
N GLY A 129 -7.51 -23.47 12.95
CA GLY A 129 -8.87 -23.58 13.48
C GLY A 129 -9.35 -25.03 13.50
N GLN A 130 -10.64 -25.22 13.79
CA GLN A 130 -11.24 -26.57 13.85
C GLN A 130 -11.18 -27.32 12.51
N ALA A 131 -11.25 -26.59 11.39
CA ALA A 131 -11.16 -27.15 10.04
C ALA A 131 -9.73 -27.54 9.63
N GLY A 132 -8.72 -27.25 10.45
CA GLY A 132 -7.31 -27.58 10.20
C GLY A 132 -6.39 -26.35 10.19
N ALA A 133 -5.23 -26.52 9.57
CA ALA A 133 -4.23 -25.48 9.40
C ALA A 133 -3.99 -25.16 7.92
N ALA A 134 -3.83 -23.88 7.60
CA ALA A 134 -3.50 -23.42 6.26
C ALA A 134 -2.54 -22.23 6.33
N THR A 135 -1.72 -22.07 5.29
CA THR A 135 -0.71 -21.01 5.22
C THR A 135 -0.69 -20.39 3.83
N THR A 136 -0.45 -19.09 3.76
CA THR A 136 -0.15 -18.38 2.52
C THR A 136 1.01 -17.40 2.74
N ALA A 137 1.61 -16.95 1.65
CA ALA A 137 2.58 -15.87 1.65
C ALA A 137 2.16 -14.82 0.62
N THR A 138 2.26 -13.55 0.96
CA THR A 138 1.94 -12.42 0.07
C THR A 138 2.98 -11.34 0.25
N VAL A 139 3.18 -10.52 -0.79
CA VAL A 139 4.06 -9.36 -0.71
C VAL A 139 3.49 -8.34 0.29
N ILE A 140 4.36 -7.80 1.15
CA ILE A 140 4.10 -6.72 2.11
C ILE A 140 5.02 -5.53 1.76
N PRO A 141 4.75 -4.83 0.64
CA PRO A 141 5.73 -3.99 -0.02
C PRO A 141 5.94 -2.67 0.71
N VAL A 142 7.20 -2.24 0.81
CA VAL A 142 7.58 -0.97 1.41
C VAL A 142 8.80 -0.39 0.73
N SER A 143 8.85 0.95 0.60
CA SER A 143 10.02 1.64 0.06
C SER A 143 10.28 2.96 0.77
N GLY A 144 11.57 3.22 0.98
CA GLY A 144 12.09 4.52 1.37
C GLY A 144 12.37 5.44 0.17
N GLU A 145 12.25 4.95 -1.06
CA GLU A 145 12.71 5.67 -2.25
C GLU A 145 11.83 6.89 -2.54
N LEU A 146 12.28 8.05 -2.04
CA LEU A 146 11.79 9.37 -2.41
C LEU A 146 12.97 10.17 -2.96
N ASN A 147 13.02 10.36 -4.27
CA ASN A 147 14.18 10.93 -4.97
C ASN A 147 14.25 12.47 -4.86
N CYS A 148 13.94 13.03 -3.69
CA CYS A 148 13.99 14.49 -3.41
C CYS A 148 15.40 15.05 -3.67
N ASN A 149 16.39 14.21 -3.43
CA ASN A 149 17.80 14.48 -3.70
C ASN A 149 18.10 14.70 -5.18
N LEU A 150 17.17 14.54 -6.13
CA LEU A 150 17.41 14.92 -7.53
C LEU A 150 17.51 16.44 -7.70
N CYS A 151 16.89 17.21 -6.81
CA CYS A 151 16.87 18.68 -6.86
C CYS A 151 17.34 19.33 -5.55
N HIS A 152 16.99 18.75 -4.40
CA HIS A 152 17.41 19.24 -3.08
C HIS A 152 18.78 18.66 -2.72
N GLN A 153 19.83 19.40 -3.06
CA GLN A 153 21.24 18.99 -2.96
C GLN A 153 22.16 20.11 -2.44
N ALA A 154 21.62 21.09 -1.70
CA ALA A 154 22.45 22.18 -1.18
C ALA A 154 23.66 21.64 -0.39
N ALA A 155 24.84 22.16 -0.72
CA ALA A 155 26.09 21.63 -0.20
C ALA A 155 26.22 21.86 1.32
N GLY A 156 26.59 20.81 2.05
CA GLY A 156 26.86 20.88 3.48
C GLY A 156 25.65 20.72 4.39
N ILE A 157 24.46 20.46 3.82
CA ILE A 157 23.25 20.13 4.58
C ILE A 157 22.59 18.85 4.04
N SER A 158 21.72 18.23 4.84
CA SER A 158 20.91 17.09 4.41
C SER A 158 19.81 17.52 3.42
N VAL A 159 19.27 16.56 2.67
CA VAL A 159 18.14 16.77 1.76
C VAL A 159 16.92 17.32 2.50
N GLY A 160 16.59 16.73 3.67
CA GLY A 160 15.51 17.21 4.52
C GLY A 160 15.75 18.64 4.99
N MET A 161 16.99 19.00 5.31
CA MET A 161 17.31 20.35 5.72
C MET A 161 17.16 21.36 4.56
N ASP A 162 17.61 21.00 3.36
CA ASP A 162 17.47 21.83 2.16
C ASP A 162 15.99 22.12 1.85
N ILE A 163 15.14 21.09 1.94
CA ILE A 163 13.68 21.22 1.79
C ILE A 163 13.10 22.23 2.80
N LEU A 164 13.46 22.15 4.08
CA LEU A 164 12.91 23.06 5.09
C LEU A 164 13.43 24.49 4.93
N GLN A 165 14.68 24.69 4.49
CA GLN A 165 15.21 26.03 4.19
C GLN A 165 14.45 26.68 3.02
N ASP A 166 14.19 25.90 1.97
CA ASP A 166 13.38 26.36 0.85
C ASP A 166 11.95 26.67 1.27
N HIS A 167 11.36 25.83 2.13
CA HIS A 167 10.03 26.09 2.68
C HIS A 167 9.98 27.40 3.48
N ASP A 168 10.95 27.62 4.39
CA ASP A 168 11.07 28.86 5.17
C ASP A 168 11.23 30.09 4.28
N ARG A 169 12.08 30.00 3.26
CA ARG A 169 12.32 31.08 2.30
C ARG A 169 11.08 31.42 1.48
N LEU A 170 10.32 30.42 1.03
CA LEU A 170 9.17 30.60 0.15
C LEU A 170 7.88 30.96 0.89
N HIS A 171 7.74 30.50 2.14
CA HIS A 171 6.49 30.61 2.90
C HIS A 171 6.62 31.42 4.21
N GLY A 172 7.81 31.91 4.54
CA GLY A 172 8.04 32.72 5.74
C GLY A 172 7.89 31.93 7.05
N THR A 173 8.12 30.62 7.01
CA THR A 173 8.12 29.75 8.19
C THR A 173 9.50 29.75 8.87
N ASP A 174 9.61 29.03 10.01
CA ASP A 174 10.86 28.80 10.74
C ASP A 174 11.06 27.30 11.03
N LEU A 175 10.68 26.45 10.07
CA LEU A 175 10.69 24.99 10.22
C LEU A 175 12.10 24.44 10.44
N GLN A 176 13.13 25.06 9.87
CA GLN A 176 14.50 24.56 10.03
C GLN A 176 14.99 24.54 11.48
N ASN A 177 14.52 25.50 12.28
CA ASN A 177 14.88 25.64 13.68
C ASN A 177 13.92 24.87 14.60
N ASN A 178 12.86 24.29 14.04
CA ASN A 178 11.81 23.56 14.75
C ASN A 178 11.71 22.09 14.26
N ARG A 179 12.86 21.48 13.94
CA ARG A 179 12.97 20.06 13.55
C ARG A 179 12.84 19.12 14.77
N PRO A 180 12.35 17.88 14.57
CA PRO A 180 11.86 17.32 13.30
C PRO A 180 10.45 17.85 12.94
N VAL A 181 10.13 17.94 11.65
CA VAL A 181 8.84 18.48 11.18
C VAL A 181 7.96 17.38 10.59
N LEU A 182 6.80 17.14 11.19
CA LEU A 182 5.74 16.38 10.52
C LEU A 182 5.03 17.28 9.50
N CYS A 183 5.16 16.99 8.21
CA CYS A 183 4.53 17.77 7.14
C CYS A 183 3.00 17.85 7.34
N ALA A 184 2.41 16.72 7.78
CA ALA A 184 0.98 16.59 8.04
C ALA A 184 0.49 17.35 9.30
N SER A 185 1.39 17.96 10.08
CA SER A 185 0.99 18.84 11.20
C SER A 185 0.30 20.11 10.70
N CYS A 186 0.69 20.58 9.51
CA CYS A 186 0.13 21.77 8.85
C CYS A 186 -0.71 21.40 7.63
N HIS A 187 -0.22 20.46 6.82
CA HIS A 187 -0.90 20.04 5.59
C HIS A 187 -1.88 18.89 5.87
N ALA A 188 -3.11 18.97 5.35
CA ALA A 188 -4.04 17.85 5.46
C ALA A 188 -3.51 16.61 4.73
N ASP A 189 -3.57 15.45 5.35
CA ASP A 189 -3.14 14.17 4.77
C ASP A 189 -4.06 13.02 5.21
N PRO A 190 -4.97 12.58 4.33
CA PRO A 190 -5.85 11.45 4.59
C PRO A 190 -5.12 10.13 4.89
N ALA A 191 -3.90 9.90 4.38
CA ALA A 191 -3.15 8.68 4.68
C ALA A 191 -2.79 8.56 6.17
N LEU A 192 -2.55 9.70 6.82
CA LEU A 192 -2.25 9.78 8.25
C LEU A 192 -3.48 10.13 9.09
N GLY A 193 -4.64 10.34 8.46
CA GLY A 193 -5.84 10.86 9.14
C GLY A 193 -5.64 12.28 9.69
N ALA A 194 -4.66 13.03 9.17
CA ALA A 194 -4.33 14.36 9.64
C ALA A 194 -5.25 15.40 8.98
N PRO A 195 -6.02 16.19 9.75
CA PRO A 195 -6.95 17.17 9.20
C PRO A 195 -6.25 18.40 8.59
N GLY A 196 -4.97 18.63 8.93
CA GLY A 196 -4.23 19.83 8.58
C GLY A 196 -4.76 21.10 9.26
N VAL A 197 -4.23 22.24 8.83
CA VAL A 197 -4.61 23.58 9.31
C VAL A 197 -5.52 24.25 8.28
N PRO A 198 -6.64 24.88 8.68
CA PRO A 198 -7.51 25.61 7.77
C PRO A 198 -6.76 26.70 6.98
N GLY A 199 -6.97 26.74 5.67
CA GLY A 199 -6.31 27.69 4.77
C GLY A 199 -4.92 27.24 4.28
N VAL A 200 -4.37 26.16 4.83
CA VAL A 200 -3.18 25.48 4.29
C VAL A 200 -3.64 24.39 3.33
N SER A 201 -2.97 24.26 2.19
CA SER A 201 -3.28 23.22 1.22
C SER A 201 -3.05 21.81 1.77
N ALA A 202 -3.79 20.83 1.26
CA ALA A 202 -3.48 19.42 1.50
C ALA A 202 -2.05 19.08 1.01
N LEU A 203 -1.41 18.09 1.63
CA LEU A 203 0.01 17.78 1.39
C LEU A 203 0.25 17.39 -0.07
N SER A 204 -0.65 16.58 -0.64
CA SER A 204 -0.60 16.20 -2.06
C SER A 204 -0.69 17.41 -2.98
N HIS A 205 -1.60 18.35 -2.72
CA HIS A 205 -1.68 19.59 -3.52
C HIS A 205 -0.40 20.42 -3.38
N ALA A 206 0.11 20.59 -2.16
CA ALA A 206 1.30 21.39 -1.89
C ALA A 206 2.52 20.84 -2.64
N ILE A 207 2.79 19.54 -2.53
CA ILE A 207 3.95 18.91 -3.16
C ILE A 207 3.80 18.89 -4.68
N HIS A 208 2.71 18.34 -5.22
CA HIS A 208 2.55 18.24 -6.67
C HIS A 208 2.49 19.63 -7.32
N GLY A 209 1.71 20.56 -6.75
CA GLY A 209 1.60 21.92 -7.28
C GLY A 209 2.92 22.69 -7.25
N ALA A 210 3.74 22.50 -6.21
CA ALA A 210 5.05 23.14 -6.14
C ALA A 210 6.03 22.57 -7.18
N HIS A 211 5.92 21.29 -7.56
CA HIS A 211 6.91 20.60 -8.39
C HIS A 211 6.49 20.37 -9.85
N ALA A 212 5.21 20.55 -10.19
CA ALA A 212 4.66 20.24 -11.52
C ALA A 212 5.45 20.88 -12.67
N ASP A 213 5.85 22.16 -12.52
CA ASP A 213 6.57 22.89 -13.57
C ASP A 213 8.06 22.51 -13.67
N ARG A 214 8.60 21.69 -12.75
CA ARG A 214 10.04 21.39 -12.65
C ARG A 214 10.38 19.95 -12.98
N VAL A 215 9.52 19.00 -12.59
CA VAL A 215 9.82 17.56 -12.73
C VAL A 215 9.96 17.12 -14.18
N GLY A 216 9.25 17.77 -15.11
CA GLY A 216 9.37 17.48 -16.55
C GLY A 216 10.77 17.79 -17.11
N GLU A 217 11.54 18.67 -16.47
CA GLU A 217 12.91 19.01 -16.90
C GLU A 217 13.93 17.88 -16.64
N LEU A 218 13.58 16.91 -15.79
CA LEU A 218 14.46 15.78 -15.45
C LEU A 218 14.57 14.74 -16.57
N GLY A 219 13.64 14.76 -17.55
CA GLY A 219 13.67 13.85 -18.69
C GLY A 219 13.52 12.37 -18.33
N LEU A 220 12.84 12.06 -17.23
CA LEU A 220 12.48 10.68 -16.86
C LEU A 220 11.36 10.17 -17.78
N ASP A 221 11.40 8.88 -18.11
CA ASP A 221 10.32 8.22 -18.87
C ASP A 221 8.97 8.34 -18.14
N ASN A 222 8.99 8.32 -16.81
CA ASN A 222 7.86 8.59 -15.95
C ASN A 222 8.26 9.59 -14.86
N GLU A 223 7.76 10.82 -14.98
CA GLU A 223 8.07 11.94 -14.07
C GLU A 223 7.60 11.71 -12.64
N CYS A 224 6.61 10.83 -12.41
CA CYS A 224 6.15 10.46 -11.07
C CYS A 224 7.27 9.83 -10.24
N TYR A 225 8.23 9.16 -10.90
CA TYR A 225 9.37 8.52 -10.25
C TYR A 225 10.45 9.51 -9.77
N SER A 226 10.26 10.82 -10.03
CA SER A 226 11.03 11.87 -9.38
C SER A 226 10.81 11.90 -7.86
N CYS A 227 9.67 11.42 -7.38
CA CYS A 227 9.33 11.43 -5.95
C CYS A 227 8.74 10.09 -5.46
N HIS A 228 8.05 9.35 -6.32
CA HIS A 228 7.50 8.04 -5.96
C HIS A 228 8.49 6.90 -6.26
N PRO A 229 8.42 5.76 -5.53
CA PRO A 229 9.38 4.68 -5.70
C PRO A 229 9.31 4.05 -7.10
N GLY A 230 10.34 4.23 -7.92
CA GLY A 230 10.21 3.83 -9.33
C GLY A 230 11.50 3.71 -10.13
N LEU A 231 12.52 4.50 -9.80
CA LEU A 231 13.84 4.37 -10.42
C LEU A 231 14.53 3.08 -10.00
N ARG A 232 14.28 2.62 -8.76
CA ARG A 232 14.78 1.33 -8.25
C ARG A 232 13.64 0.37 -7.90
N THR A 233 12.64 0.88 -7.18
CA THR A 233 11.60 0.06 -6.55
C THR A 233 10.51 -0.34 -7.52
N GLN A 234 10.25 0.39 -8.60
CA GLN A 234 9.14 0.10 -9.52
C GLN A 234 7.81 -0.19 -8.77
N CYS A 235 7.26 0.81 -8.07
CA CYS A 235 6.05 0.62 -7.26
C CYS A 235 4.87 0.06 -8.09
N GLN A 236 4.72 0.55 -9.33
CA GLN A 236 3.86 -0.03 -10.35
C GLN A 236 4.59 -1.14 -11.09
N ARG A 237 4.07 -2.35 -10.99
CA ARG A 237 4.65 -3.57 -11.55
C ARG A 237 3.57 -4.58 -11.95
N ASP A 238 2.37 -4.10 -12.22
CA ASP A 238 1.21 -4.93 -12.54
C ASP A 238 1.08 -5.25 -14.04
N VAL A 239 0.02 -5.98 -14.38
CA VAL A 239 -0.35 -6.29 -15.77
C VAL A 239 -0.53 -5.05 -16.65
N HIS A 240 -0.93 -3.90 -16.10
CA HIS A 240 -1.06 -2.66 -16.85
C HIS A 240 0.31 -2.08 -17.16
N PHE A 241 1.25 -2.10 -16.20
CA PHE A 241 2.65 -1.76 -16.46
C PHE A 241 3.25 -2.63 -17.57
N LEU A 242 3.01 -3.96 -17.53
CA LEU A 242 3.45 -4.88 -18.59
C LEU A 242 2.81 -4.57 -19.96
N ALA A 243 1.64 -3.95 -19.97
CA ALA A 243 0.96 -3.49 -21.19
C ALA A 243 1.38 -2.07 -21.64
N GLY A 244 2.34 -1.43 -20.94
CA GLY A 244 2.80 -0.08 -21.25
C GLY A 244 1.87 1.04 -20.76
N ILE A 245 0.99 0.75 -19.81
CA ILE A 245 0.12 1.73 -19.14
C ILE A 245 0.83 2.20 -17.88
N ASP A 246 1.16 3.49 -17.81
CA ASP A 246 1.87 4.12 -16.71
C ASP A 246 0.93 4.79 -15.71
N CYS A 247 1.50 5.53 -14.76
CA CYS A 247 0.75 6.27 -13.73
C CYS A 247 -0.21 7.29 -14.34
N ASN A 248 0.22 8.00 -15.41
CA ASN A 248 -0.52 9.09 -16.01
C ASN A 248 -1.82 8.61 -16.67
N ALA A 249 -1.81 7.40 -17.23
CA ALA A 249 -2.99 6.81 -17.86
C ALA A 249 -4.16 6.59 -16.88
N CYS A 250 -3.89 6.43 -15.58
CA CYS A 250 -4.91 6.23 -14.56
C CYS A 250 -5.13 7.49 -13.70
N HIS A 251 -4.05 8.13 -13.25
CA HIS A 251 -4.11 9.23 -12.28
C HIS A 251 -4.13 10.63 -12.92
N GLY A 252 -3.82 10.74 -14.22
CA GLY A 252 -3.51 12.02 -14.86
C GLY A 252 -2.09 12.50 -14.54
N GLY A 253 -1.75 13.69 -15.02
CA GLY A 253 -0.43 14.29 -14.81
C GLY A 253 -0.28 14.96 -13.45
N MET A 254 0.88 15.57 -13.19
CA MET A 254 1.18 16.27 -11.93
C MET A 254 0.11 17.32 -11.52
N ALA A 255 -0.44 18.04 -12.50
CA ALA A 255 -1.49 19.03 -12.23
C ALA A 255 -2.83 18.38 -11.81
N ASP A 256 -3.14 17.18 -12.31
CA ASP A 256 -4.37 16.46 -11.97
C ASP A 256 -4.28 15.88 -10.55
N VAL A 257 -3.15 15.23 -10.22
CA VAL A 257 -2.92 14.72 -8.86
C VAL A 257 -2.73 15.84 -7.83
N GLY A 258 -2.19 16.98 -8.29
CA GLY A 258 -2.08 18.22 -7.52
C GLY A 258 -3.34 19.08 -7.52
N ASN A 259 -4.47 18.64 -8.06
CA ASN A 259 -5.68 19.46 -8.10
C ASN A 259 -6.28 19.62 -6.68
N PRO A 260 -6.54 20.84 -6.19
CA PRO A 260 -7.09 21.05 -4.84
C PRO A 260 -8.54 20.54 -4.68
N ALA A 261 -9.25 20.27 -5.78
CA ALA A 261 -10.56 19.63 -5.77
C ALA A 261 -10.48 18.10 -5.57
N ARG A 262 -9.28 17.51 -5.71
CA ARG A 262 -9.03 16.09 -5.50
C ARG A 262 -8.60 15.82 -4.06
N THR A 263 -9.21 14.82 -3.42
CA THR A 263 -8.79 14.30 -2.12
C THR A 263 -7.98 13.02 -2.31
N PRO A 264 -6.66 13.02 -2.09
CA PRO A 264 -5.82 11.83 -2.25
C PRO A 264 -6.26 10.74 -1.25
N TRP A 265 -6.05 9.47 -1.61
CA TRP A 265 -6.41 8.28 -0.84
C TRP A 265 -7.92 8.04 -0.66
N VAL A 266 -8.75 8.97 -1.13
CA VAL A 266 -10.21 8.92 -1.08
C VAL A 266 -10.80 8.89 -2.48
N GLN A 267 -10.22 9.66 -3.41
CA GLN A 267 -10.61 9.69 -4.82
C GLN A 267 -9.51 9.09 -5.68
N GLU A 268 -9.67 7.81 -6.00
CA GLU A 268 -8.72 7.02 -6.76
C GLU A 268 -9.31 6.50 -8.08
N PRO A 269 -8.46 6.16 -9.07
CA PRO A 269 -8.91 5.60 -10.34
C PRO A 269 -9.74 4.32 -10.13
N ARG A 270 -10.72 4.10 -10.99
CA ARG A 270 -11.62 2.94 -10.93
C ARG A 270 -11.41 2.04 -12.13
N CYS A 271 -11.47 0.74 -11.92
CA CYS A 271 -11.43 -0.26 -12.97
C CYS A 271 -12.58 -0.05 -13.97
N GLY A 272 -13.79 0.26 -13.47
CA GLY A 272 -14.98 0.48 -14.28
C GLY A 272 -14.91 1.68 -15.23
N ASP A 273 -13.93 2.58 -15.08
CA ASP A 273 -13.75 3.73 -15.98
C ASP A 273 -13.13 3.31 -17.33
N CYS A 274 -12.41 2.18 -17.37
CA CYS A 274 -11.76 1.65 -18.58
C CYS A 274 -12.26 0.24 -18.95
N HIS A 275 -12.53 -0.61 -17.96
CA HIS A 275 -12.98 -1.98 -18.18
C HIS A 275 -14.50 -2.02 -18.30
N VAL A 276 -14.97 -2.55 -19.43
CA VAL A 276 -16.40 -2.77 -19.68
C VAL A 276 -16.59 -4.18 -20.19
N ARG A 277 -17.28 -5.01 -19.39
CA ARG A 277 -17.62 -6.38 -19.78
C ARG A 277 -19.09 -6.65 -19.49
N PRO A 278 -19.90 -7.06 -20.49
CA PRO A 278 -21.29 -7.39 -20.26
C PRO A 278 -21.45 -8.42 -19.13
N GLY A 279 -22.30 -8.09 -18.18
CA GLY A 279 -22.58 -8.94 -17.03
C GLY A 279 -21.64 -8.79 -15.84
N PHE A 280 -20.60 -7.97 -15.92
CA PHE A 280 -19.66 -7.74 -14.81
C PHE A 280 -20.01 -6.45 -14.07
N GLU A 281 -19.97 -6.51 -12.74
CA GLU A 281 -19.97 -5.34 -11.85
C GLU A 281 -18.52 -5.02 -11.47
N PHE A 282 -18.17 -3.74 -11.39
CA PHE A 282 -16.86 -3.28 -10.94
C PHE A 282 -16.97 -2.74 -9.51
N GLU A 283 -16.18 -1.74 -9.14
CA GLU A 283 -16.23 -1.12 -7.82
C GLU A 283 -17.63 -0.63 -7.49
N GLN A 284 -18.07 -0.88 -6.26
CA GLN A 284 -19.33 -0.36 -5.76
C GLN A 284 -19.29 1.18 -5.70
N PRO A 285 -20.44 1.88 -5.77
CA PRO A 285 -20.48 3.33 -5.62
C PRO A 285 -19.74 3.78 -4.35
N ASP A 286 -18.96 4.85 -4.47
CA ASP A 286 -18.19 5.47 -3.38
C ASP A 286 -17.27 4.48 -2.62
N THR A 287 -16.86 3.39 -3.29
CA THR A 287 -16.01 2.35 -2.71
C THR A 287 -14.73 2.24 -3.52
N LEU A 288 -13.59 2.33 -2.83
CA LEU A 288 -12.28 2.14 -3.44
C LEU A 288 -12.09 0.68 -3.88
N TYR A 289 -11.25 0.44 -4.88
CA TYR A 289 -10.85 -0.92 -5.31
C TYR A 289 -10.43 -1.79 -4.11
N LYS A 290 -9.73 -1.19 -3.13
CA LYS A 290 -9.24 -1.88 -1.93
C LYS A 290 -10.30 -2.40 -0.95
N ASP A 291 -11.49 -1.84 -1.03
CA ASP A 291 -12.63 -2.20 -0.19
C ASP A 291 -13.79 -2.79 -1.00
N SER A 292 -13.64 -2.83 -2.32
CA SER A 292 -14.62 -3.36 -3.26
C SER A 292 -14.59 -4.88 -3.28
N VAL A 293 -15.75 -5.46 -3.56
CA VAL A 293 -15.93 -6.91 -3.61
C VAL A 293 -16.64 -7.34 -4.90
N GLY A 294 -16.41 -8.58 -5.30
CA GLY A 294 -17.15 -9.27 -6.36
C GLY A 294 -17.39 -10.71 -5.93
N HIS A 295 -18.03 -11.50 -6.80
CA HIS A 295 -18.24 -12.93 -6.59
C HIS A 295 -18.74 -13.29 -5.17
N ARG A 296 -19.89 -12.73 -4.77
CA ARG A 296 -20.51 -12.93 -3.43
C ARG A 296 -19.67 -12.47 -2.24
N GLY A 297 -18.89 -11.40 -2.40
CA GLY A 297 -18.18 -10.74 -1.31
C GLY A 297 -16.69 -11.11 -1.19
N VAL A 298 -16.13 -11.73 -2.23
CA VAL A 298 -14.68 -11.89 -2.38
C VAL A 298 -14.09 -10.51 -2.72
N SER A 299 -13.10 -10.06 -1.95
CA SER A 299 -12.42 -8.78 -2.20
C SER A 299 -11.76 -8.79 -3.57
N CYS A 300 -11.80 -7.68 -4.31
CA CYS A 300 -11.19 -7.64 -5.65
C CYS A 300 -9.72 -8.08 -5.63
N PHE A 301 -8.96 -7.63 -4.63
CA PHE A 301 -7.57 -8.04 -4.37
C PHE A 301 -7.35 -9.53 -4.22
N THR A 302 -8.33 -10.27 -3.71
CA THR A 302 -8.20 -11.71 -3.49
C THR A 302 -8.06 -12.45 -4.82
N CYS A 303 -8.71 -11.95 -5.88
CA CYS A 303 -8.56 -12.50 -7.22
C CYS A 303 -7.47 -11.77 -8.01
N HIS A 304 -7.48 -10.44 -7.96
CA HIS A 304 -6.69 -9.62 -8.88
C HIS A 304 -5.29 -9.27 -8.37
N GLY A 305 -5.06 -9.25 -7.04
CA GLY A 305 -3.85 -8.71 -6.42
C GLY A 305 -4.02 -7.26 -5.95
N SER A 306 -3.06 -6.78 -5.18
CA SER A 306 -3.02 -5.40 -4.66
C SER A 306 -2.99 -4.36 -5.79
N PRO A 307 -3.39 -3.09 -5.56
CA PRO A 307 -3.23 -2.03 -6.56
C PRO A 307 -1.77 -1.96 -6.99
N HIS A 308 -1.44 -1.56 -8.22
CA HIS A 308 -0.05 -1.48 -8.70
C HIS A 308 0.70 -2.84 -8.77
N ALA A 309 0.10 -3.94 -8.34
CA ALA A 309 0.63 -5.30 -8.37
C ALA A 309 -0.44 -6.33 -8.82
N ILE A 310 -1.40 -5.89 -9.65
CA ILE A 310 -2.42 -6.74 -10.25
C ILE A 310 -1.78 -7.78 -11.18
N GLY A 311 -2.19 -9.03 -11.05
CA GLY A 311 -1.59 -10.17 -11.75
C GLY A 311 -1.92 -10.24 -13.25
N PRO A 312 -1.02 -10.81 -14.08
CA PRO A 312 0.33 -11.21 -13.73
C PRO A 312 1.21 -9.97 -13.50
N ALA A 313 2.00 -10.00 -12.44
CA ALA A 313 2.89 -8.91 -12.09
C ALA A 313 4.28 -9.13 -12.71
N ALA A 314 5.00 -8.04 -12.98
CA ALA A 314 6.37 -8.07 -13.45
C ALA A 314 7.34 -8.61 -12.38
N ALA A 315 7.05 -8.37 -11.10
CA ALA A 315 7.81 -8.90 -9.99
C ALA A 315 7.39 -10.35 -9.67
N GLU A 316 8.35 -11.27 -9.74
CA GLU A 316 8.10 -12.70 -9.50
C GLU A 316 7.48 -13.00 -8.12
N THR A 317 7.82 -12.19 -7.11
CA THR A 317 7.34 -12.35 -5.73
C THR A 317 5.83 -12.20 -5.61
N ASP A 318 5.21 -11.32 -6.40
CA ASP A 318 3.75 -11.14 -6.42
C ASP A 318 3.02 -12.33 -7.07
N ASN A 319 3.69 -13.08 -7.93
CA ASN A 319 3.11 -14.24 -8.62
C ASN A 319 3.17 -15.54 -7.79
N LEU A 320 3.89 -15.54 -6.65
CA LEU A 320 4.07 -16.75 -5.82
C LEU A 320 2.76 -17.32 -5.26
N GLN A 321 1.86 -16.45 -4.77
CA GLN A 321 0.57 -16.89 -4.23
C GLN A 321 -0.32 -17.50 -5.32
N PRO A 322 -0.56 -16.85 -6.48
CA PRO A 322 -1.26 -17.47 -7.60
C PRO A 322 -0.65 -18.80 -8.04
N ILE A 323 0.66 -18.86 -8.29
CA ILE A 323 1.34 -20.09 -8.74
C ILE A 323 1.09 -21.23 -7.76
N ARG A 324 1.16 -20.97 -6.45
CA ARG A 324 0.91 -21.97 -5.42
C ARG A 324 -0.54 -22.47 -5.41
N LEU A 325 -1.50 -21.61 -5.69
CA LEU A 325 -2.93 -21.91 -5.59
C LEU A 325 -3.49 -22.56 -6.86
N GLN A 326 -3.08 -22.11 -8.04
CA GLN A 326 -3.63 -22.54 -9.33
C GLN A 326 -2.61 -23.10 -10.33
N GLY A 327 -1.32 -23.10 -9.98
CA GLY A 327 -0.26 -23.67 -10.82
C GLY A 327 0.29 -22.73 -11.89
N HIS A 328 -0.19 -21.49 -11.97
CA HIS A 328 0.30 -20.46 -12.89
C HIS A 328 0.16 -19.04 -12.31
N GLU A 329 0.91 -18.10 -12.86
CA GLU A 329 0.84 -16.68 -12.52
C GLU A 329 -0.47 -16.02 -13.00
N GLY A 330 -0.72 -14.81 -12.52
CA GLY A 330 -1.89 -14.01 -12.91
C GLY A 330 -2.96 -13.91 -11.83
N VAL A 331 -4.10 -13.38 -12.24
CA VAL A 331 -5.30 -13.32 -11.37
C VAL A 331 -5.76 -14.74 -11.03
N ILE A 332 -6.32 -14.93 -9.83
CA ILE A 332 -6.96 -16.19 -9.45
C ILE A 332 -8.21 -16.40 -10.31
N ASN A 333 -8.14 -17.34 -11.25
CA ASN A 333 -9.20 -17.63 -12.22
C ASN A 333 -9.54 -19.13 -12.30
N GLU A 334 -8.81 -19.99 -11.61
CA GLU A 334 -9.15 -21.42 -11.51
C GLU A 334 -10.17 -21.66 -10.40
N CYS A 335 -11.39 -22.09 -10.76
CA CYS A 335 -12.48 -22.32 -9.80
C CYS A 335 -12.08 -23.28 -8.67
N SER A 336 -11.23 -24.26 -8.99
CA SER A 336 -10.76 -25.27 -8.05
C SER A 336 -9.97 -24.73 -6.85
N VAL A 337 -9.50 -23.47 -6.91
CA VAL A 337 -8.83 -22.80 -5.79
C VAL A 337 -9.78 -22.72 -4.61
N CYS A 338 -11.01 -22.26 -4.81
CA CYS A 338 -12.00 -22.11 -3.74
C CYS A 338 -13.04 -23.23 -3.73
N HIS A 339 -13.40 -23.78 -4.89
CA HIS A 339 -14.41 -24.82 -5.00
C HIS A 339 -13.78 -26.22 -4.92
N SER A 340 -14.44 -27.17 -4.23
CA SER A 340 -14.00 -28.57 -4.22
C SER A 340 -14.31 -29.32 -5.53
N ARG A 341 -15.22 -28.79 -6.33
CA ARG A 341 -15.59 -29.28 -7.66
C ARG A 341 -15.74 -28.12 -8.61
N GLN A 342 -15.52 -28.37 -9.91
CA GLN A 342 -15.77 -27.36 -10.94
C GLN A 342 -17.26 -26.99 -10.93
N PRO A 343 -17.62 -25.71 -10.77
CA PRO A 343 -19.01 -25.28 -10.88
C PRO A 343 -19.57 -25.53 -12.28
N GLU A 344 -20.85 -25.89 -12.37
CA GLU A 344 -21.54 -26.10 -13.65
C GLU A 344 -21.88 -24.77 -14.35
N HIS A 345 -22.03 -23.70 -13.56
CA HIS A 345 -22.36 -22.36 -14.05
C HIS A 345 -21.09 -21.57 -14.41
N PRO A 346 -21.18 -20.65 -15.40
CA PRO A 346 -20.07 -19.76 -15.71
C PRO A 346 -19.75 -18.84 -14.53
N PHE A 347 -18.51 -18.36 -14.49
CA PHE A 347 -18.09 -17.36 -13.51
C PHE A 347 -18.96 -16.10 -13.62
N PHE A 348 -19.38 -15.57 -12.47
CA PHE A 348 -20.07 -14.30 -12.35
C PHE A 348 -19.25 -13.33 -11.49
N HIS A 349 -19.14 -12.10 -11.97
CA HIS A 349 -18.35 -11.04 -11.34
C HIS A 349 -19.28 -9.98 -10.76
N ARG A 350 -20.04 -10.35 -9.72
CA ARG A 350 -21.07 -9.51 -9.09
C ARG A 350 -21.16 -9.73 -7.59
N VAL A 351 -21.66 -8.74 -6.86
CA VAL A 351 -21.88 -8.84 -5.40
C VAL A 351 -23.11 -9.68 -5.09
N GLY A 352 -24.21 -9.41 -5.80
CA GLY A 352 -25.51 -10.07 -5.64
C GLY A 352 -25.64 -11.38 -6.42
N GLU A 353 -26.75 -12.08 -6.19
CA GLU A 353 -27.07 -13.35 -6.85
C GLU A 353 -27.91 -13.21 -8.13
N ASP A 354 -28.54 -12.07 -8.43
CA ASP A 354 -29.52 -11.95 -9.52
C ASP A 354 -28.94 -12.44 -10.89
N ASP A 355 -29.29 -13.62 -11.46
CA ASP A 355 -30.21 -14.71 -11.10
C ASP A 355 -29.51 -16.09 -11.24
#